data_AF-A0A365PIR6-F1
#
_entry.id   AF-A0A365PIR6-F1
#
_cell.length_a   1.000
_cell.length_b   1.000
_cell.length_c   1.000
_cell.angle_alpha   90.00
_cell.angle_beta   90.00
_cell.angle_gamma   90.00
#
_symmetry.space_group_name_H-M   'P 1'
#
loop_
_entity.id
_entity.type
_entity.pdbx_description
1 polymer ?
#
loop_
_entity_poly.entity_id
_entity_poly.type
_entity_poly.pdbx_seq_one_letter_code
_entity_poly.pdbx_strand_id
1 'polypeptide(L)'
;MALDQIWKQQLTLVSYGNEFLAGNLNFNRWIEHPIFSKNCLIFRDLLSQHLLAQHFQIWLEGLKKQGVKKLSLHLSSILNDEQNPNPNVELLPFAHFIVSHQANKKTAWICGHELAEWFNTDQEFETPFSQKNTIREETFWRYELNDKYAKKIDTDLQKINWNDVSKFLERELFNSKYAEYFLEPEQQDFPFYGYEIDHNQPDETLLALIPTDYPADCAHQLLHRTQALIDYLEEQKKHPYTDSGELISPEEQINLRNFSQKAEDLFAKLIVKTANHYQTAQLTMDEPEIIDRTMEIPQQFNEAHPHKVGASSVIKLIILTVIICLVAYYFGL
;
A
#
# COMPACT_ATOMS: atom_id res chain seq x y z
N MET A 1 -15.22 0.33 -4.65
CA MET A 1 -15.16 1.70 -5.23
C MET A 1 -13.84 1.69 -5.96
N ALA A 2 -13.81 1.82 -7.30
CA ALA A 2 -12.55 1.64 -8.03
C ALA A 2 -11.46 2.49 -7.36
N LEU A 3 -10.37 1.85 -6.89
CA LEU A 3 -9.28 2.57 -6.22
C LEU A 3 -8.88 3.74 -7.13
N ASP A 4 -8.95 4.97 -6.61
CA ASP A 4 -8.45 6.14 -7.34
C ASP A 4 -6.99 5.85 -7.72
N GLN A 5 -6.66 6.04 -9.00
CA GLN A 5 -5.36 5.64 -9.57
C GLN A 5 -4.19 6.47 -9.02
N ILE A 6 -4.45 7.50 -8.21
CA ILE A 6 -3.45 8.31 -7.49
C ILE A 6 -2.43 7.47 -6.73
N TRP A 7 -2.82 6.30 -6.21
CA TRP A 7 -1.90 5.40 -5.49
C TRP A 7 -0.69 4.99 -6.35
N LYS A 8 -0.87 4.88 -7.68
CA LYS A 8 0.22 4.53 -8.61
C LYS A 8 1.25 5.66 -8.69
N GLN A 9 0.77 6.91 -8.74
CA GLN A 9 1.63 8.10 -8.70
C GLN A 9 2.31 8.21 -7.34
N GLN A 10 1.60 7.97 -6.24
CA GLN A 10 2.17 7.99 -4.89
C GLN A 10 3.24 6.91 -4.69
N LEU A 11 2.98 5.67 -5.14
CA LEU A 11 3.94 4.57 -5.14
C LEU A 11 5.20 4.96 -5.91
N THR A 12 5.04 5.47 -7.14
CA THR A 12 6.15 5.89 -8.01
C THR A 12 6.96 7.03 -7.39
N LEU A 13 6.28 8.03 -6.81
CA LEU A 13 6.96 9.13 -6.10
C LEU A 13 7.78 8.64 -4.93
N VAL A 14 7.27 7.68 -4.15
CA VAL A 14 8.00 7.13 -3.01
C VAL A 14 9.18 6.28 -3.47
N SER A 15 8.98 5.37 -4.43
CA SER A 15 10.02 4.45 -4.89
C SER A 15 11.16 5.19 -5.60
N TYR A 16 10.88 5.95 -6.67
CA TYR A 16 11.87 6.72 -7.41
C TYR A 16 12.39 7.92 -6.62
N GLY A 17 11.54 8.57 -5.82
CA GLY A 17 11.96 9.68 -4.96
C GLY A 17 12.98 9.25 -3.91
N ASN A 18 12.85 8.04 -3.36
CA ASN A 18 13.87 7.49 -2.45
C ASN A 18 15.22 7.28 -3.16
N GLU A 19 15.23 6.75 -4.38
CA GLU A 19 16.48 6.59 -5.14
C GLU A 19 17.13 7.93 -5.48
N PHE A 20 16.32 8.95 -5.80
CA PHE A 20 16.81 10.31 -5.99
C PHE A 20 17.40 10.93 -4.71
N LEU A 21 16.71 10.75 -3.57
CA LEU A 21 17.16 11.26 -2.28
C LEU A 21 18.44 10.56 -1.79
N ALA A 22 18.58 9.26 -2.08
CA ALA A 22 19.79 8.48 -1.81
C ALA A 22 20.96 8.82 -2.75
N GLY A 23 20.70 9.48 -3.88
CA GLY A 23 21.71 9.79 -4.91
C GLY A 23 21.98 8.65 -5.89
N ASN A 24 21.13 7.62 -5.90
CA ASN A 24 21.22 6.47 -6.79
C ASN A 24 20.60 6.72 -8.17
N LEU A 25 19.69 7.69 -8.28
CA LEU A 25 18.95 7.98 -9.51
C LEU A 25 18.87 9.49 -9.81
N ASN A 26 19.09 9.84 -11.08
CA ASN A 26 18.90 11.20 -11.59
C ASN A 26 17.52 11.33 -12.27
N PHE A 27 16.89 12.51 -12.18
CA PHE A 27 15.63 12.83 -12.87
C PHE A 27 15.62 12.50 -14.35
N ASN A 28 16.73 12.66 -15.06
CA ASN A 28 16.79 12.38 -16.51
C ASN A 28 16.32 10.96 -16.88
N ARG A 29 16.35 10.00 -15.93
CA ARG A 29 15.88 8.63 -16.14
C ARG A 29 14.37 8.45 -15.97
N TRP A 30 13.66 9.36 -15.31
CA TRP A 30 12.25 9.12 -14.91
C TRP A 30 11.36 10.37 -14.88
N ILE A 31 11.88 11.54 -15.29
CA ILE A 31 11.10 12.79 -15.30
C ILE A 31 9.88 12.70 -16.23
N GLU A 32 10.02 11.98 -17.34
CA GLU A 32 8.96 11.72 -18.33
C GLU A 32 8.17 10.44 -18.02
N HIS A 33 8.14 9.98 -16.76
CA HIS A 33 7.43 8.76 -16.40
C HIS A 33 5.93 8.88 -16.77
N PRO A 34 5.36 7.98 -17.61
CA PRO A 34 4.02 8.14 -18.17
C PRO A 34 2.91 8.28 -17.13
N ILE A 35 3.07 7.68 -15.95
CA ILE A 35 2.12 7.80 -14.83
C ILE A 35 1.87 9.25 -14.39
N PHE A 36 2.81 10.18 -14.60
CA PHE A 36 2.64 11.59 -14.26
C PHE A 36 2.02 12.44 -15.37
N SER A 37 1.76 11.87 -16.55
CA SER A 37 1.16 12.62 -17.68
C SER A 37 -0.33 12.94 -17.48
N LYS A 38 -1.04 12.18 -16.62
CA LYS A 38 -2.49 12.29 -16.44
C LYS A 38 -2.92 13.38 -15.45
N ASN A 39 -2.12 13.61 -14.41
CA ASN A 39 -2.43 14.58 -13.35
C ASN A 39 -1.26 15.54 -13.13
N CYS A 40 -1.57 16.82 -13.00
CA CYS A 40 -0.62 17.82 -12.54
C CYS A 40 -0.55 17.77 -11.01
N LEU A 41 0.63 17.43 -10.47
CA LEU A 41 0.83 17.32 -9.02
C LEU A 41 1.27 18.65 -8.43
N ILE A 42 0.50 19.18 -7.50
CA ILE A 42 0.76 20.45 -6.81
C ILE A 42 1.02 20.16 -5.34
N PHE A 43 1.91 20.90 -4.72
CA PHE A 43 2.30 20.72 -3.33
C PHE A 43 2.11 22.03 -2.58
N ARG A 44 1.31 22.01 -1.51
CA ARG A 44 0.96 23.20 -0.72
C ARG A 44 1.15 22.93 0.77
N ASP A 45 1.29 24.00 1.54
CA ASP A 45 1.25 23.92 2.99
C ASP A 45 -0.19 23.90 3.50
N LEU A 46 -0.55 22.94 4.37
CA LEU A 46 -1.94 22.78 4.84
C LEU A 46 -2.43 23.99 5.64
N LEU A 47 -1.58 24.58 6.49
CA LEU A 47 -2.01 25.66 7.37
C LEU A 47 -2.07 27.01 6.65
N SER A 48 -1.04 27.31 5.86
CA SER A 48 -0.90 28.63 5.20
C SER A 48 -1.42 28.67 3.76
N GLN A 49 -1.73 27.53 3.15
CA GLN A 49 -2.12 27.37 1.74
C GLN A 49 -1.08 27.79 0.71
N HIS A 50 0.13 28.11 1.17
CA HIS A 50 1.24 28.53 0.31
C HIS A 50 1.61 27.39 -0.65
N LEU A 51 1.67 27.71 -1.94
CA LEU A 51 2.31 26.90 -2.97
C LEU A 51 3.78 26.64 -2.62
N LEU A 52 4.13 25.37 -2.44
CA LEU A 52 5.49 24.90 -2.16
C LEU A 52 6.18 24.41 -3.44
N ALA A 53 5.45 23.72 -4.31
CA ALA A 53 5.93 23.25 -5.60
C ALA A 53 4.76 23.00 -6.55
N GLN A 54 4.96 23.32 -7.83
CA GLN A 54 3.98 23.17 -8.90
C GLN A 54 4.15 21.86 -9.70
N HIS A 55 5.16 21.06 -9.37
CA HIS A 55 5.36 19.71 -9.92
C HIS A 55 6.31 18.90 -9.01
N PHE A 56 6.32 17.58 -9.19
CA PHE A 56 7.02 16.66 -8.28
C PHE A 56 8.54 16.83 -8.25
N GLN A 57 9.18 17.23 -9.36
CA GLN A 57 10.62 17.46 -9.40
C GLN A 57 11.04 18.63 -8.48
N ILE A 58 10.35 19.78 -8.54
CA ILE A 58 10.63 20.90 -7.63
C ILE A 58 10.36 20.49 -6.19
N TRP A 59 9.30 19.72 -5.95
CA TRP A 59 9.00 19.18 -4.63
C TRP A 59 10.16 18.34 -4.09
N LEU A 60 10.63 17.33 -4.83
CA LEU A 60 11.75 16.47 -4.42
C LEU A 60 13.06 17.22 -4.22
N GLU A 61 13.41 18.17 -5.11
CA GLU A 61 14.57 19.04 -4.92
C GLU A 61 14.44 19.89 -3.64
N GLY A 62 13.24 20.42 -3.39
CA GLY A 62 12.90 21.15 -2.17
C GLY A 62 13.05 20.30 -0.93
N LEU A 63 12.59 19.04 -0.95
CA LEU A 63 12.75 18.08 0.15
C LEU A 63 14.23 17.77 0.40
N LYS A 64 15.00 17.49 -0.66
CA LYS A 64 16.44 17.22 -0.57
C LYS A 64 17.20 18.37 0.08
N LYS A 65 16.93 19.62 -0.35
CA LYS A 65 17.50 20.84 0.24
C LYS A 65 17.13 21.02 1.71
N GLN A 66 15.95 20.57 2.11
CA GLN A 66 15.49 20.58 3.50
C GLN A 66 16.07 19.41 4.32
N GLY A 67 16.93 18.56 3.75
CA GLY A 67 17.55 17.45 4.46
C GLY A 67 16.62 16.25 4.69
N VAL A 68 15.56 16.11 3.89
CA VAL A 68 14.76 14.88 3.83
C VAL A 68 15.64 13.77 3.28
N LYS A 69 15.61 12.60 3.93
CA LYS A 69 16.43 11.44 3.53
C LYS A 69 15.63 10.27 3.00
N LYS A 70 14.33 10.24 3.30
CA LYS A 70 13.45 9.13 2.95
C LYS A 70 12.03 9.63 2.73
N LEU A 71 11.34 9.01 1.79
CA LEU A 71 9.90 9.02 1.64
C LEU A 71 9.35 7.65 2.04
N SER A 72 8.12 7.63 2.54
CA SER A 72 7.36 6.40 2.74
C SER A 72 5.90 6.59 2.40
N LEU A 73 5.21 5.50 2.10
CA LEU A 73 3.78 5.48 1.86
C LEU A 73 3.08 4.81 3.04
N HIS A 74 1.91 5.30 3.42
CA HIS A 74 1.15 4.80 4.56
C HIS A 74 -0.34 4.79 4.30
N LEU A 75 -1.08 3.93 5.00
CA LEU A 75 -2.55 3.95 4.98
C LEU A 75 -3.08 5.17 5.71
N SER A 76 -4.03 5.89 5.10
CA SER A 76 -4.70 7.05 5.68
C SER A 76 -5.43 6.73 6.99
N SER A 77 -5.77 5.46 7.24
CA SER A 77 -6.35 5.00 8.51
C SER A 77 -5.49 5.33 9.74
N ILE A 78 -4.17 5.54 9.57
CA ILE A 78 -3.28 5.99 10.63
C ILE A 78 -3.72 7.33 11.23
N LEU A 79 -4.33 8.19 10.41
CA LEU A 79 -4.74 9.56 10.71
C LEU A 79 -6.25 9.71 10.99
N ASN A 80 -7.02 8.62 11.11
CA ASN A 80 -8.48 8.70 11.30
C ASN A 80 -8.93 9.52 12.53
N ASP A 81 -8.10 9.55 13.59
CA ASP A 81 -8.39 10.33 14.80
C ASP A 81 -7.97 11.81 14.68
N GLU A 82 -7.32 12.20 13.58
CA GLU A 82 -6.76 13.53 13.42
C GLU A 82 -7.78 14.48 12.82
N GLN A 83 -7.98 15.61 13.49
CA GLN A 83 -8.85 16.66 12.97
C GLN A 83 -8.11 17.47 11.91
N ASN A 84 -8.78 17.72 10.78
CA ASN A 84 -8.26 18.62 9.76
C ASN A 84 -8.13 20.03 10.34
N PRO A 85 -6.90 20.59 10.44
CA PRO A 85 -6.68 21.89 11.06
C PRO A 85 -7.07 23.06 10.14
N ASN A 86 -7.35 22.83 8.85
CA ASN A 86 -7.73 23.88 7.91
C ASN A 86 -9.14 23.65 7.34
N PRO A 87 -10.15 24.45 7.72
CA PRO A 87 -11.52 24.31 7.22
C PRO A 87 -11.67 24.70 5.75
N ASN A 88 -10.70 25.40 5.16
CA ASN A 88 -10.72 25.79 3.75
C ASN A 88 -10.10 24.72 2.83
N VAL A 89 -9.76 23.55 3.38
CA VAL A 89 -9.23 22.43 2.60
C VAL A 89 -10.07 21.21 2.95
N GLU A 90 -10.64 20.56 1.95
CA GLU A 90 -11.25 19.24 2.11
C GLU A 90 -10.18 18.17 1.85
N LEU A 91 -9.79 17.44 2.88
CA LEU A 91 -8.86 16.32 2.72
C LEU A 91 -9.59 15.12 2.10
N LEU A 92 -9.00 14.55 1.05
CA LEU A 92 -9.63 13.47 0.29
C LEU A 92 -9.48 12.13 1.01
N PRO A 93 -10.51 11.26 0.98
CA PRO A 93 -10.50 9.96 1.64
C PRO A 93 -9.74 8.91 0.83
N PHE A 94 -8.60 9.27 0.25
CA PHE A 94 -7.74 8.31 -0.45
C PHE A 94 -7.11 7.34 0.54
N ALA A 95 -6.88 6.11 0.10
CA ALA A 95 -6.36 5.04 0.95
C ALA A 95 -4.96 5.31 1.47
N HIS A 96 -4.16 6.14 0.78
CA HIS A 96 -2.76 6.36 1.07
C HIS A 96 -2.37 7.83 1.17
N PHE A 97 -1.32 8.09 1.96
CA PHE A 97 -0.60 9.36 1.99
C PHE A 97 0.91 9.13 2.06
N ILE A 98 1.68 10.12 1.61
CA ILE A 98 3.15 10.06 1.62
C ILE A 98 3.67 10.72 2.89
N VAL A 99 4.76 10.20 3.46
CA VAL A 99 5.50 10.83 4.56
C VAL A 99 6.94 11.11 4.13
N SER A 100 7.39 12.36 4.30
CA SER A 100 8.80 12.71 4.18
C SER A 100 9.48 12.72 5.55
N HIS A 101 10.68 12.11 5.61
CA HIS A 101 11.45 11.90 6.84
C HIS A 101 12.67 12.81 6.90
N GLN A 102 12.72 13.65 7.92
CA GLN A 102 13.89 14.42 8.31
C GLN A 102 14.39 13.92 9.67
N ALA A 103 15.58 14.36 10.09
CA ALA A 103 16.24 13.81 11.28
C ALA A 103 15.35 13.80 12.54
N ASN A 104 14.59 14.87 12.78
CA ASN A 104 13.78 15.05 13.99
C ASN A 104 12.29 15.33 13.69
N LYS A 105 11.85 15.16 12.44
CA LYS A 105 10.46 15.45 12.06
C LYS A 105 9.98 14.58 10.92
N LYS A 106 8.68 14.29 10.93
CA LYS A 106 7.97 13.58 9.87
C LYS A 106 6.83 14.46 9.38
N THR A 107 6.68 14.53 8.07
CA THR A 107 5.70 15.40 7.44
C THR A 107 4.86 14.58 6.47
N ALA A 108 3.55 14.56 6.69
CA ALA A 108 2.58 13.96 5.81
C ALA A 108 2.29 14.86 4.60
N TRP A 109 1.99 14.22 3.47
CA TRP A 109 1.56 14.82 2.22
C TRP A 109 0.26 14.13 1.84
N ILE A 110 -0.85 14.82 2.09
CA ILE A 110 -2.22 14.28 2.02
C ILE A 110 -2.95 14.95 0.86
N CYS A 111 -3.63 14.18 0.01
CA CYS A 111 -4.41 14.76 -1.09
C CYS A 111 -5.63 15.53 -0.54
N GLY A 112 -5.95 16.66 -1.15
CA GLY A 112 -7.07 17.50 -0.72
C GLY A 112 -7.46 18.54 -1.75
N HIS A 113 -8.70 19.02 -1.69
CA HIS A 113 -9.20 20.12 -2.49
C HIS A 113 -9.21 21.41 -1.69
N GLU A 114 -8.74 22.48 -2.31
CA GLU A 114 -8.93 23.83 -1.80
C GLU A 114 -10.40 24.22 -1.98
N LEU A 115 -11.05 24.63 -0.90
CA LEU A 115 -12.44 25.09 -0.94
C LEU A 115 -12.44 26.60 -1.20
N ALA A 116 -13.20 27.01 -2.20
CA ALA A 116 -13.35 28.42 -2.52
C ALA A 116 -14.11 29.12 -1.38
N GLU A 117 -13.52 30.21 -0.87
CA GLU A 117 -14.04 30.97 0.29
C GLU A 117 -15.48 31.44 0.11
N TRP A 118 -15.88 31.73 -1.14
CA TRP A 118 -17.21 32.26 -1.46
C TRP A 118 -18.14 31.23 -2.11
N PHE A 119 -17.68 29.98 -2.28
CA PHE A 119 -18.53 28.92 -2.83
C PHE A 119 -19.42 28.35 -1.72
N ASN A 120 -20.73 28.51 -1.88
CA ASN A 120 -21.72 27.94 -0.98
C ASN A 120 -22.42 26.78 -1.70
N THR A 121 -22.53 25.63 -1.04
CA THR A 121 -23.21 24.42 -1.53
C THR A 121 -24.69 24.62 -1.84
N ASP A 122 -25.30 25.71 -1.37
CA ASP A 122 -26.69 26.06 -1.71
C ASP A 122 -26.88 26.45 -3.19
N GLN A 123 -25.79 26.78 -3.90
CA GLN A 123 -25.80 27.08 -5.34
C GLN A 123 -24.63 26.38 -6.02
N GLU A 124 -24.89 25.21 -6.61
CA GLU A 124 -23.93 24.55 -7.49
C GLU A 124 -23.77 25.37 -8.78
N PHE A 125 -22.67 26.12 -8.88
CA PHE A 125 -22.27 26.75 -10.12
C PHE A 125 -21.48 25.76 -10.98
N GLU A 126 -21.99 25.43 -12.16
CA GLU A 126 -21.21 24.67 -13.13
C GLU A 126 -20.19 25.57 -13.83
N THR A 127 -18.91 25.21 -13.75
CA THR A 127 -17.86 25.87 -14.54
C THR A 127 -18.14 25.66 -16.04
N PRO A 128 -18.20 26.71 -16.87
CA PRO A 128 -18.39 26.56 -18.32
C PRO A 128 -17.32 25.65 -18.93
N PHE A 129 -17.69 24.82 -19.90
CA PHE A 129 -16.77 23.84 -20.51
C PHE A 129 -15.46 24.47 -21.03
N SER A 130 -15.54 25.65 -21.65
CA SER A 130 -14.38 26.39 -22.16
C SER A 130 -13.43 26.93 -21.08
N GLN A 131 -13.86 26.92 -19.81
CA GLN A 131 -13.09 27.36 -18.65
C GLN A 131 -12.66 26.19 -17.76
N LYS A 132 -13.07 24.94 -18.07
CA LYS A 132 -12.62 23.76 -17.33
C LYS A 132 -11.16 23.47 -17.69
N ASN A 133 -10.35 23.18 -16.68
CA ASN A 133 -8.99 22.68 -16.91
C ASN A 133 -9.07 21.29 -17.55
N THR A 134 -8.30 21.07 -18.62
CA THR A 134 -8.26 19.78 -19.31
C THR A 134 -7.37 18.77 -18.60
N ILE A 135 -6.45 19.23 -17.76
CA ILE A 135 -5.58 18.40 -16.94
C ILE A 135 -6.11 18.42 -15.51
N ARG A 136 -6.28 17.24 -14.91
CA ARG A 136 -6.69 17.11 -13.51
C ARG A 136 -5.54 17.55 -12.60
N GLU A 137 -5.81 18.41 -11.65
CA GLU A 137 -4.85 18.84 -10.64
C GLU A 137 -5.05 18.01 -9.37
N GLU A 138 -3.94 17.48 -8.84
CA GLU A 138 -3.91 16.72 -7.60
C GLU A 138 -3.01 17.46 -6.60
N THR A 139 -3.61 18.00 -5.53
CA THR A 139 -2.88 18.81 -4.55
C THR A 139 -2.54 17.98 -3.31
N PHE A 140 -1.24 17.86 -3.03
CA PHE A 140 -0.69 17.30 -1.81
C PHE A 140 -0.45 18.40 -0.77
N TRP A 141 -1.12 18.27 0.36
CA TRP A 141 -1.05 19.20 1.49
C TRP A 141 -0.06 18.72 2.54
N ARG A 142 0.90 19.57 2.85
CA ARG A 142 1.94 19.36 3.85
C ARG A 142 1.38 19.51 5.25
N TYR A 143 1.48 18.46 6.07
CA TYR A 143 1.10 18.46 7.48
C TYR A 143 2.20 17.86 8.35
N GLU A 144 2.65 18.57 9.39
CA GLU A 144 3.65 18.04 10.33
C GLU A 144 3.00 17.07 11.31
N LEU A 145 3.53 15.84 11.38
CA LEU A 145 2.99 14.81 12.26
C LEU A 145 3.49 14.99 13.69
N ASN A 146 2.56 14.94 14.65
CA ASN A 146 2.91 14.88 16.07
C ASN A 146 3.52 13.52 16.47
N ASP A 147 4.07 13.44 17.68
CA ASP A 147 4.75 12.26 18.21
C ASP A 147 3.88 10.98 18.20
N LYS A 148 2.56 11.09 18.39
CA LYS A 148 1.63 9.95 18.37
C LYS A 148 1.68 9.27 17.00
N TYR A 149 1.52 10.04 15.92
CA TYR A 149 1.54 9.48 14.57
C TYR A 149 2.95 9.16 14.10
N ALA A 150 3.94 9.96 14.44
CA ALA A 150 5.33 9.69 14.08
C ALA A 150 5.80 8.30 14.55
N LYS A 151 5.35 7.85 15.73
CA LYS A 151 5.60 6.49 16.24
C LYS A 151 4.84 5.40 15.49
N LYS A 152 3.59 5.66 15.10
CA LYS A 152 2.81 4.73 14.24
C LYS A 152 3.51 4.55 12.89
N ILE A 153 4.01 5.63 12.29
CA ILE A 153 4.80 5.60 11.06
C ILE A 153 6.05 4.73 11.22
N ASP A 154 6.81 4.89 12.31
CA ASP A 154 8.00 4.06 12.55
C ASP A 154 7.67 2.58 12.70
N THR A 155 6.52 2.26 13.30
CA THR A 155 6.05 0.88 13.47
C THR A 155 5.68 0.26 12.12
N ASP A 156 5.04 1.03 11.24
CA ASP A 156 4.64 0.58 9.89
C ASP A 156 5.83 0.37 8.94
N LEU A 157 7.00 0.94 9.27
CA LEU A 157 8.25 0.80 8.50
C LEU A 157 9.16 -0.35 8.95
N GLN A 158 8.70 -1.19 9.88
CA GLN A 158 9.45 -2.36 10.30
C GLN A 158 9.72 -3.30 9.13
N LYS A 159 10.89 -3.97 9.16
CA LYS A 159 11.27 -4.91 8.11
C LYS A 159 10.22 -6.02 7.97
N ILE A 160 9.98 -6.43 6.73
CA ILE A 160 9.04 -7.49 6.39
C ILE A 160 9.76 -8.69 5.77
N ASN A 161 9.10 -9.84 5.78
CA ASN A 161 9.50 -11.04 5.05
C ASN A 161 8.54 -11.25 3.87
N TRP A 162 9.06 -11.19 2.64
CA TRP A 162 8.24 -11.29 1.44
C TRP A 162 7.65 -12.69 1.21
N ASN A 163 8.27 -13.74 1.75
CA ASN A 163 7.68 -15.08 1.74
C ASN A 163 6.41 -15.12 2.61
N ASP A 164 6.45 -14.48 3.78
CA ASP A 164 5.28 -14.42 4.68
C ASP A 164 4.17 -13.57 4.07
N VAL A 165 4.51 -12.46 3.40
CA VAL A 165 3.55 -11.63 2.67
C VAL A 165 2.88 -12.42 1.54
N SER A 166 3.66 -13.12 0.73
CA SER A 166 3.15 -13.95 -0.37
C SER A 166 2.26 -15.08 0.14
N LYS A 167 2.75 -15.88 1.10
CA LYS A 167 1.99 -16.98 1.74
C LYS A 167 0.68 -16.47 2.37
N PHE A 168 0.70 -15.29 2.98
CA PHE A 168 -0.48 -14.65 3.56
C PHE A 168 -1.51 -14.27 2.48
N LEU A 169 -1.10 -13.57 1.41
CA LEU A 169 -2.02 -13.20 0.34
C LEU A 169 -2.59 -14.42 -0.39
N GLU A 170 -1.78 -15.46 -0.60
CA GLU A 170 -2.23 -16.73 -1.16
C GLU A 170 -3.37 -17.33 -0.33
N ARG A 171 -3.20 -17.41 0.98
CA ARG A 171 -4.22 -17.94 1.89
C ARG A 171 -5.46 -17.06 1.97
N GLU A 172 -5.28 -15.74 2.09
CA GLU A 172 -6.38 -14.83 2.39
C GLU A 172 -7.21 -14.41 1.18
N LEU A 173 -6.63 -14.46 -0.02
CA LEU A 173 -7.23 -14.01 -1.27
C LEU A 173 -7.34 -15.12 -2.30
N PHE A 174 -6.21 -15.70 -2.73
CA PHE A 174 -6.18 -16.56 -3.91
C PHE A 174 -6.73 -17.98 -3.67
N ASN A 175 -6.66 -18.49 -2.44
CA ASN A 175 -7.26 -19.78 -2.03
C ASN A 175 -8.75 -19.65 -1.63
N SER A 176 -9.36 -18.48 -1.82
CA SER A 176 -10.78 -18.25 -1.51
C SER A 176 -11.68 -18.90 -2.56
N LYS A 177 -12.90 -19.32 -2.16
CA LYS A 177 -13.93 -19.77 -3.11
C LYS A 177 -14.28 -18.71 -4.16
N TYR A 178 -14.12 -17.42 -3.81
CA TYR A 178 -14.37 -16.31 -4.74
C TYR A 178 -13.24 -16.09 -5.75
N ALA A 179 -12.16 -16.86 -5.68
CA ALA A 179 -11.05 -16.86 -6.63
C ALA A 179 -10.91 -18.21 -7.37
N GLU A 180 -11.86 -19.14 -7.22
CA GLU A 180 -11.78 -20.50 -7.79
C GLU A 180 -11.64 -20.50 -9.32
N TYR A 181 -12.29 -19.55 -9.99
CA TYR A 181 -12.23 -19.38 -11.44
C TYR A 181 -11.42 -18.15 -11.89
N PHE A 182 -10.67 -17.55 -10.96
CA PHE A 182 -9.76 -16.46 -11.30
C PHE A 182 -8.61 -17.00 -12.15
N LEU A 183 -8.36 -16.36 -13.29
CA LEU A 183 -7.24 -16.70 -14.16
C LEU A 183 -6.06 -15.78 -13.81
N GLU A 184 -4.89 -16.39 -13.58
CA GLU A 184 -3.67 -15.64 -13.33
C GLU A 184 -3.32 -14.74 -14.53
N PRO A 185 -2.93 -13.48 -14.30
CA PRO A 185 -2.62 -12.56 -15.39
C PRO A 185 -1.34 -12.98 -16.11
N GLU A 186 -1.38 -13.04 -17.44
CA GLU A 186 -0.23 -13.41 -18.29
C GLU A 186 1.00 -12.51 -18.07
N GLN A 187 0.76 -11.27 -17.63
CA GLN A 187 1.79 -10.26 -17.41
C GLN A 187 2.49 -10.37 -16.03
N GLN A 188 2.15 -11.36 -15.20
CA GLN A 188 2.62 -11.43 -13.81
C GLN A 188 4.15 -11.51 -13.65
N ASP A 189 4.86 -11.98 -14.67
CA ASP A 189 6.32 -12.11 -14.67
C ASP A 189 7.02 -10.86 -15.22
N PHE A 190 6.28 -9.81 -15.59
CA PHE A 190 6.81 -8.55 -16.09
C PHE A 190 6.79 -7.46 -15.01
N PRO A 191 7.61 -6.40 -15.16
CA PRO A 191 7.51 -5.23 -14.31
C PRO A 191 6.10 -4.62 -14.34
N PHE A 192 5.58 -4.29 -13.16
CA PHE A 192 4.27 -3.65 -13.02
C PHE A 192 4.34 -2.15 -13.43
N TYR A 193 3.89 -1.85 -14.65
CA TYR A 193 3.89 -0.49 -15.21
C TYR A 193 2.76 0.40 -14.72
N GLY A 194 1.59 -0.17 -14.40
CA GLY A 194 0.44 0.59 -13.91
C GLY A 194 -0.26 1.48 -14.94
N TYR A 195 0.14 1.44 -16.21
CA TYR A 195 -0.51 2.08 -17.35
C TYR A 195 -0.53 1.12 -18.55
N GLU A 196 -1.38 1.41 -19.54
CA GLU A 196 -1.44 0.63 -20.78
C GLU A 196 -0.15 0.80 -21.57
N ILE A 197 0.47 -0.32 -21.95
CA ILE A 197 1.73 -0.34 -22.69
C ILE A 197 1.41 -0.26 -24.18
N ASP A 198 2.01 0.70 -24.88
CA ASP A 198 2.05 0.67 -26.35
C ASP A 198 3.15 -0.29 -26.79
N HIS A 199 2.76 -1.44 -27.32
CA HIS A 199 3.69 -2.47 -27.81
C HIS A 199 4.58 -2.02 -28.98
N ASN A 200 4.34 -0.82 -29.54
CA ASN A 200 5.21 -0.23 -30.55
C ASN A 200 6.33 0.63 -29.95
N GLN A 201 6.31 0.92 -28.64
CA GLN A 201 7.38 1.65 -27.97
C GLN A 201 8.56 0.72 -27.64
N PRO A 202 9.80 1.20 -27.75
CA PRO A 202 10.97 0.41 -27.35
C PRO A 202 10.97 0.16 -25.84
N ASP A 203 11.24 -1.08 -25.42
CA ASP A 203 11.27 -1.50 -24.01
C ASP A 203 12.15 -0.61 -23.12
N GLU A 204 13.25 -0.06 -23.67
CA GLU A 204 14.17 0.84 -22.97
C GLU A 204 13.52 2.16 -22.50
N THR A 205 12.33 2.50 -23.01
CA THR A 205 11.58 3.70 -22.63
C THR A 205 10.44 3.42 -21.66
N LEU A 206 10.15 2.14 -21.37
CA LEU A 206 9.09 1.77 -20.45
C LEU A 206 9.57 1.89 -19.00
N LEU A 207 8.79 2.59 -18.18
CA LEU A 207 9.11 2.86 -16.78
C LEU A 207 8.07 2.19 -15.88
N ALA A 208 8.50 1.18 -15.13
CA ALA A 208 7.66 0.52 -14.14
C ALA A 208 7.42 1.41 -12.91
N LEU A 209 6.33 1.17 -12.16
CA LEU A 209 5.99 1.98 -10.97
C LEU A 209 7.03 1.89 -9.83
N ILE A 210 7.85 0.84 -9.84
CA ILE A 210 9.02 0.72 -8.97
C ILE A 210 10.28 0.55 -9.83
N PRO A 211 11.44 1.09 -9.41
CA PRO A 211 12.69 0.94 -10.15
C PRO A 211 13.08 -0.52 -10.38
N THR A 212 13.46 -0.85 -11.62
CA THR A 212 13.83 -2.20 -12.06
C THR A 212 15.31 -2.53 -11.83
N ASP A 213 16.08 -1.63 -11.22
CA ASP A 213 17.49 -1.88 -10.83
C ASP A 213 17.60 -2.87 -9.63
N TYR A 214 16.47 -3.32 -9.07
CA TYR A 214 16.40 -4.23 -7.91
C TYR A 214 15.63 -5.53 -8.25
N PRO A 215 15.96 -6.66 -7.60
CA PRO A 215 15.23 -7.92 -7.77
C PRO A 215 13.89 -7.86 -7.02
N ALA A 216 12.90 -7.19 -7.61
CA ALA A 216 11.60 -6.91 -7.02
C ALA A 216 10.46 -7.79 -7.60
N ASP A 217 10.80 -8.94 -8.18
CA ASP A 217 9.87 -9.83 -8.90
C ASP A 217 8.63 -10.18 -8.08
N CYS A 218 8.79 -10.45 -6.78
CA CYS A 218 7.66 -10.78 -5.91
C CYS A 218 6.69 -9.60 -5.77
N ALA A 219 7.19 -8.37 -5.65
CA ALA A 219 6.32 -7.19 -5.59
C ALA A 219 5.57 -6.98 -6.92
N HIS A 220 6.25 -7.10 -8.06
CA HIS A 220 5.63 -6.98 -9.37
C HIS A 220 4.53 -8.03 -9.57
N GLN A 221 4.83 -9.29 -9.30
CA GLN A 221 3.90 -10.40 -9.41
C GLN A 221 2.67 -10.19 -8.52
N LEU A 222 2.88 -9.87 -7.23
CA LEU A 222 1.77 -9.65 -6.30
C LEU A 222 0.91 -8.44 -6.70
N LEU A 223 1.49 -7.35 -7.21
CA LEU A 223 0.72 -6.21 -7.72
C LEU A 223 -0.14 -6.59 -8.92
N HIS A 224 0.42 -7.34 -9.89
CA HIS A 224 -0.34 -7.85 -11.04
C HIS A 224 -1.50 -8.73 -10.61
N ARG A 225 -1.21 -9.78 -9.82
CA ARG A 225 -2.19 -10.77 -9.37
C ARG A 225 -3.31 -10.12 -8.54
N THR A 226 -2.96 -9.27 -7.57
CA THR A 226 -3.98 -8.66 -6.70
C THR A 226 -4.82 -7.61 -7.42
N GLN A 227 -4.24 -6.80 -8.32
CA GLN A 227 -5.03 -5.86 -9.14
C GLN A 227 -6.01 -6.62 -10.06
N ALA A 228 -5.53 -7.65 -10.75
CA ALA A 228 -6.38 -8.47 -11.63
C ALA A 228 -7.51 -9.17 -10.86
N LEU A 229 -7.23 -9.64 -9.63
CA LEU A 229 -8.27 -10.22 -8.77
C LEU A 229 -9.32 -9.18 -8.38
N ILE A 230 -8.93 -7.95 -8.04
CA ILE A 230 -9.88 -6.88 -7.73
C ILE A 230 -10.77 -6.58 -8.93
N ASP A 231 -10.18 -6.48 -10.12
CA ASP A 231 -10.92 -6.20 -11.36
C ASP A 231 -11.92 -7.35 -11.66
N TYR A 232 -11.48 -8.61 -11.50
CA TYR A 232 -12.34 -9.79 -11.60
C TYR A 232 -13.50 -9.77 -10.60
N LEU A 233 -13.24 -9.45 -9.32
CA LEU A 233 -14.29 -9.39 -8.29
C LEU A 233 -15.30 -8.26 -8.57
N GLU A 234 -14.86 -7.12 -9.11
CA GLU A 234 -15.75 -6.04 -9.54
C GLU A 234 -16.63 -6.47 -10.73
N GLU A 235 -16.12 -7.25 -11.67
CA GLU A 235 -16.93 -7.84 -12.74
C GLU A 235 -17.98 -8.81 -12.20
N GLN A 236 -17.59 -9.71 -11.29
CA GLN A 236 -18.51 -10.63 -10.62
C GLN A 236 -19.63 -9.90 -9.87
N LYS A 237 -19.32 -8.76 -9.23
CA LYS A 237 -20.33 -7.92 -8.57
C LYS A 237 -21.31 -7.26 -9.55
N LYS A 238 -20.84 -6.87 -10.74
CA LYS A 238 -21.69 -6.30 -11.81
C LYS A 238 -22.57 -7.35 -12.47
N HIS A 239 -22.11 -8.60 -12.51
CA HIS A 239 -22.80 -9.73 -13.12
C HIS A 239 -22.97 -10.89 -12.11
N PRO A 240 -23.84 -10.73 -11.09
CA PRO A 240 -24.00 -11.69 -10.00
C PRO A 240 -24.84 -12.91 -10.44
N TYR A 241 -24.29 -13.72 -11.35
CA TYR A 241 -24.91 -14.93 -11.85
C TYR A 241 -24.00 -16.13 -11.59
N THR A 242 -24.59 -17.29 -11.33
CA THR A 242 -23.90 -18.58 -11.27
C THR A 242 -23.48 -19.03 -12.67
N ASP A 243 -22.65 -20.08 -12.74
CA ASP A 243 -22.27 -20.73 -14.01
C ASP A 243 -23.49 -21.26 -14.80
N SER A 244 -24.59 -21.56 -14.11
CA SER A 244 -25.88 -21.96 -14.71
C SER A 244 -26.71 -20.78 -15.25
N GLY A 245 -26.25 -19.55 -15.05
CA GLY A 245 -26.94 -18.32 -15.43
C GLY A 245 -28.03 -17.87 -14.45
N GLU A 246 -28.13 -18.50 -13.28
CA GLU A 246 -29.08 -18.10 -12.23
C GLU A 246 -28.49 -16.99 -11.37
N LEU A 247 -29.33 -16.07 -10.90
CA LEU A 247 -28.86 -14.99 -10.03
C LEU A 247 -28.38 -15.57 -8.68
N ILE A 248 -27.17 -15.22 -8.25
CA ILE A 248 -26.66 -15.67 -6.94
C ILE A 248 -27.52 -15.11 -5.79
N SER A 249 -27.64 -15.88 -4.71
CA SER A 249 -28.50 -15.50 -3.58
C SER A 249 -28.09 -14.16 -2.95
N PRO A 250 -29.01 -13.43 -2.30
CA PRO A 250 -28.68 -12.17 -1.63
C PRO A 250 -27.58 -12.30 -0.58
N GLU A 251 -27.55 -13.43 0.13
CA GLU A 251 -26.49 -13.73 1.11
C GLU A 251 -25.12 -13.88 0.43
N GLU A 252 -25.07 -14.58 -0.71
CA GLU A 252 -23.83 -14.75 -1.46
C GLU A 252 -23.35 -13.44 -2.08
N GLN A 253 -24.25 -12.56 -2.51
CA GLN A 253 -23.91 -11.20 -2.96
C GLN A 253 -23.28 -10.36 -1.83
N ILE A 254 -23.81 -10.45 -0.61
CA ILE A 254 -23.23 -9.78 0.58
C ILE A 254 -21.83 -10.34 0.86
N ASN A 255 -21.67 -11.65 0.84
CA ASN A 255 -20.39 -12.28 1.12
C ASN A 255 -19.34 -11.94 0.05
N LEU A 256 -19.73 -11.91 -1.24
CA LEU A 256 -18.87 -11.45 -2.34
C LEU A 256 -18.46 -9.98 -2.13
N ARG A 257 -19.40 -9.11 -1.74
CA ARG A 257 -19.09 -7.70 -1.43
C ARG A 257 -18.10 -7.57 -0.28
N ASN A 258 -18.29 -8.31 0.81
CA ASN A 258 -17.38 -8.30 1.96
C ASN A 258 -15.98 -8.81 1.59
N PHE A 259 -15.91 -9.86 0.77
CA PHE A 259 -14.64 -10.38 0.27
C PHE A 259 -13.94 -9.39 -0.67
N SER A 260 -14.68 -8.75 -1.57
CA SER A 260 -14.19 -7.67 -2.44
C SER A 260 -13.61 -6.51 -1.62
N GLN A 261 -14.27 -6.08 -0.54
CA GLN A 261 -13.72 -5.06 0.36
C GLN A 261 -12.43 -5.54 1.04
N LYS A 262 -12.39 -6.79 1.52
CA LYS A 262 -11.17 -7.39 2.10
C LYS A 262 -10.02 -7.39 1.09
N ALA A 263 -10.29 -7.71 -0.18
CA ALA A 263 -9.29 -7.70 -1.24
C ALA A 263 -8.75 -6.29 -1.50
N GLU A 264 -9.63 -5.27 -1.60
CA GLU A 264 -9.22 -3.86 -1.70
C GLU A 264 -8.35 -3.43 -0.49
N ASP A 265 -8.73 -3.79 0.74
CA ASP A 265 -7.99 -3.45 1.95
C ASP A 265 -6.60 -4.12 2.01
N LEU A 266 -6.51 -5.39 1.60
CA LEU A 266 -5.24 -6.11 1.53
C LEU A 266 -4.35 -5.58 0.40
N PHE A 267 -4.93 -5.18 -0.73
CA PHE A 267 -4.18 -4.53 -1.80
C PHE A 267 -3.62 -3.17 -1.38
N ALA A 268 -4.41 -2.36 -0.67
CA ALA A 268 -3.93 -1.11 -0.10
C ALA A 268 -2.72 -1.33 0.83
N LYS A 269 -2.74 -2.39 1.65
CA LYS A 269 -1.60 -2.80 2.50
C LYS A 269 -0.41 -3.30 1.69
N LEU A 270 -0.64 -4.06 0.62
CA LEU A 270 0.41 -4.52 -0.30
C LEU A 270 1.13 -3.32 -0.92
N ILE A 271 0.40 -2.32 -1.43
CA ILE A 271 0.97 -1.11 -2.01
C ILE A 271 1.91 -0.39 -1.02
N VAL A 272 1.51 -0.28 0.26
CA VAL A 272 2.36 0.28 1.33
C VAL A 272 3.65 -0.53 1.50
N LYS A 273 3.54 -1.86 1.58
CA LYS A 273 4.70 -2.76 1.72
C LYS A 273 5.63 -2.63 0.53
N THR A 274 5.09 -2.61 -0.69
CA THR A 274 5.87 -2.40 -1.91
C THR A 274 6.59 -1.06 -1.88
N ALA A 275 5.89 0.05 -1.64
CA ALA A 275 6.50 1.38 -1.63
C ALA A 275 7.68 1.50 -0.65
N ASN A 276 7.56 0.85 0.51
CA ASN A 276 8.52 0.98 1.59
C ASN A 276 9.64 -0.08 1.57
N HIS A 277 9.46 -1.20 0.86
CA HIS A 277 10.36 -2.37 0.91
C HIS A 277 10.64 -3.03 -0.45
N TYR A 278 10.36 -2.37 -1.57
CA TYR A 278 10.56 -2.93 -2.92
C TYR A 278 11.98 -3.44 -3.17
N GLN A 279 13.01 -2.80 -2.60
CA GLN A 279 14.41 -3.16 -2.80
C GLN A 279 14.75 -4.59 -2.37
N THR A 280 13.94 -5.20 -1.49
CA THR A 280 14.13 -6.58 -1.02
C THR A 280 12.98 -7.49 -1.39
N ALA A 281 12.15 -7.11 -2.38
CA ALA A 281 10.93 -7.80 -2.76
C ALA A 281 11.17 -9.04 -3.63
N GLN A 282 11.94 -9.98 -3.08
CA GLN A 282 12.22 -11.27 -3.68
C GLN A 282 11.79 -12.39 -2.73
N LEU A 283 11.31 -13.50 -3.30
CA LEU A 283 11.13 -14.73 -2.55
C LEU A 283 12.50 -15.35 -2.30
N THR A 284 12.77 -15.72 -1.06
CA THR A 284 13.97 -16.51 -0.74
C THR A 284 13.58 -17.97 -0.82
N MET A 285 14.40 -18.80 -1.46
CA MET A 285 14.24 -20.25 -1.31
C MET A 285 14.33 -20.55 0.20
N ASP A 286 13.27 -21.12 0.77
CA ASP A 286 13.29 -21.63 2.14
C ASP A 286 14.52 -22.56 2.22
N GLU A 287 15.58 -22.14 2.92
CA GLU A 287 16.69 -23.06 3.22
C GLU A 287 16.04 -24.26 3.91
N PRO A 288 16.24 -25.50 3.42
CA PRO A 288 15.73 -26.65 4.14
C PRO A 288 16.32 -26.57 5.54
N GLU A 289 15.47 -26.56 6.57
CA GLU A 289 15.93 -26.72 7.95
C GLU A 289 16.86 -27.92 7.96
N ILE A 290 18.17 -27.66 8.09
CA ILE A 290 19.14 -28.71 8.32
C ILE A 290 18.83 -29.19 9.73
N ILE A 291 17.92 -30.18 9.84
CA ILE A 291 17.78 -30.98 11.04
C ILE A 291 19.12 -31.70 11.18
N ASP A 292 20.01 -31.12 11.96
CA ASP A 292 21.27 -31.71 12.36
C ASP A 292 20.95 -32.98 13.17
N ARG A 293 20.83 -34.11 12.46
CA ARG A 293 20.65 -35.46 13.02
C ARG A 293 21.96 -36.05 13.52
N THR A 294 22.82 -35.23 14.11
CA THR A 294 24.08 -35.70 14.67
C THR A 294 24.24 -35.19 16.09
N MET A 295 23.60 -35.90 17.03
CA MET A 295 24.19 -36.31 18.30
C MET A 295 23.22 -37.27 19.02
N GLU A 296 23.14 -38.51 18.54
CA GLU A 296 22.78 -39.63 19.41
C GLU A 296 24.00 -39.96 20.29
N ILE A 297 23.90 -39.69 21.59
CA ILE A 297 24.72 -40.34 22.61
C ILE A 297 23.75 -41.13 23.50
N PRO A 298 23.87 -42.46 23.59
CA PRO A 298 22.96 -43.26 24.38
C PRO A 298 23.40 -43.26 25.85
N GLN A 299 22.52 -42.85 26.77
CA GLN A 299 22.65 -43.19 28.18
C GLN A 299 21.35 -43.79 28.72
N GLN A 300 21.50 -45.03 29.22
CA GLN A 300 20.50 -45.88 29.83
C GLN A 300 19.97 -45.32 31.16
N PHE A 301 18.66 -45.50 31.35
CA PHE A 301 17.91 -45.82 32.59
C PHE A 301 18.41 -45.26 33.94
N ASN A 302 17.57 -44.44 34.61
CA ASN A 302 16.71 -44.93 35.69
C ASN A 302 15.79 -43.86 36.30
N GLU A 303 14.71 -44.39 36.88
CA GLU A 303 13.83 -43.85 37.93
C GLU A 303 12.62 -42.97 37.57
N ALA A 304 11.46 -43.56 37.88
CA ALA A 304 10.13 -42.97 37.87
C ALA A 304 9.92 -42.05 39.08
N HIS A 305 9.35 -40.86 38.86
CA HIS A 305 8.62 -40.10 39.88
C HIS A 305 7.62 -39.09 39.25
N PRO A 306 6.58 -38.68 40.00
CA PRO A 306 5.22 -38.57 39.50
C PRO A 306 4.84 -37.21 38.91
N HIS A 307 3.81 -37.20 38.06
CA HIS A 307 3.15 -36.01 37.54
C HIS A 307 2.73 -35.07 38.68
N LYS A 308 3.43 -33.94 38.80
CA LYS A 308 2.94 -32.76 39.52
C LYS A 308 2.55 -31.74 38.45
N VAL A 309 1.25 -31.55 38.25
CA VAL A 309 0.71 -30.50 37.38
C VAL A 309 1.05 -29.16 38.03
N GLY A 310 2.19 -28.60 37.63
CA GLY A 310 2.70 -27.34 38.15
C GLY A 310 1.96 -26.16 37.50
N ALA A 311 1.70 -25.13 38.31
CA ALA A 311 1.15 -23.83 37.92
C ALA A 311 1.81 -23.19 36.67
N SER A 312 2.98 -23.68 36.26
CA SER A 312 3.66 -23.33 35.00
C SER A 312 2.85 -23.63 33.73
N SER A 313 2.04 -24.70 33.71
CA SER A 313 1.18 -24.99 32.53
C SER A 313 0.00 -24.03 32.42
N VAL A 314 -0.59 -23.65 33.57
CA VAL A 314 -1.69 -22.68 33.64
C VAL A 314 -1.22 -21.28 33.27
N ILE A 315 -0.04 -20.87 33.74
CA ILE A 315 0.56 -19.57 33.37
C ILE A 315 0.88 -19.52 31.87
N LYS A 316 1.41 -20.60 31.28
CA LYS A 316 1.63 -20.67 29.82
C LYS A 316 0.33 -20.58 29.03
N LEU A 317 -0.74 -21.23 29.50
CA LEU A 317 -2.05 -21.15 28.86
C LEU A 317 -2.63 -19.74 28.95
N ILE A 318 -2.54 -19.08 30.12
CA ILE A 318 -3.01 -17.70 30.30
C ILE A 318 -2.24 -16.73 29.39
N ILE A 319 -0.92 -16.85 29.30
CA ILE A 319 -0.10 -16.01 28.42
C ILE A 319 -0.46 -16.24 26.95
N LEU A 320 -0.65 -17.50 26.53
CA LEU A 320 -1.07 -17.82 25.18
C LEU A 320 -2.47 -17.25 24.87
N THR A 321 -3.41 -17.35 25.80
CA THR A 321 -4.76 -16.78 25.65
C THR A 321 -4.72 -15.26 25.57
N VAL A 322 -3.88 -14.58 26.37
CA VAL A 322 -3.72 -13.11 26.29
C VAL A 322 -3.12 -12.68 24.95
N ILE A 323 -2.15 -13.43 24.43
CA ILE A 323 -1.57 -13.17 23.10
C ILE A 323 -2.62 -13.37 22.01
N ILE A 324 -3.41 -14.45 22.07
CA ILE A 324 -4.49 -14.69 21.10
C ILE A 324 -5.55 -13.59 21.18
N CYS A 325 -5.97 -13.16 22.38
CA CYS A 325 -6.93 -12.07 22.55
C CYS A 325 -6.38 -10.73 22.05
N LEU A 326 -5.09 -10.44 22.27
CA LEU A 326 -4.45 -9.23 21.74
C LEU A 326 -4.34 -9.26 20.22
N VAL A 327 -4.03 -10.41 19.63
CA VAL A 327 -4.01 -10.58 18.17
C VAL A 327 -5.42 -10.46 17.60
N ALA A 328 -6.44 -11.09 18.19
CA ALA A 328 -7.82 -10.97 17.74
C ALA A 328 -8.35 -9.52 17.86
N TYR A 329 -8.05 -8.84 18.97
CA TYR A 329 -8.43 -7.44 19.19
C TYR A 329 -7.70 -6.47 18.25
N TYR A 330 -6.42 -6.74 17.95
CA TYR A 330 -5.61 -5.88 17.08
C TYR A 330 -5.87 -6.09 15.58
N PHE A 331 -6.27 -7.29 15.18
CA PHE A 331 -6.62 -7.62 13.79
C PHE A 331 -8.12 -7.58 13.48
N GLY A 332 -8.97 -7.29 14.47
CA GLY A 332 -10.40 -7.06 14.27
C GLY A 332 -11.19 -8.30 13.86
N LEU A 333 -11.05 -9.39 14.62
CA LEU A 333 -11.97 -10.54 14.58
C LEU A 333 -13.15 -10.34 15.51
#